data_AF-A0A3D8QEK6-F1
#
_entry.id   AF-A0A3D8QEK6-F1
#
_cell.length_a   1.000
_cell.length_b   1.000
_cell.length_c   1.000
_cell.angle_alpha   90.00
_cell.angle_beta   90.00
_cell.angle_gamma   90.00
#
_symmetry.space_group_name_H-M   'P 1'
#
loop_
_entity.id
_entity.type
_entity.pdbx_description
1 polymer ?
#
loop_
_entity_poly.entity_id
_entity_poly.type
_entity_poly.pdbx_seq_one_letter_code
_entity_poly.pdbx_strand_id
1 'polypeptide(L)'
;MSPPDEESRNLRTPLLHALSSRSEDLLQAGEEAGKKAKRVWSGFQDFALQDNVLEVAVGLIIAAAFTTVVTSFVSEILLPPLSLLPFINRNLEEKFAVLRQGPHYVPGDPHNGYNTLKQALDDGAVVLAYGYELLA
;
A
#
# COMPACT_ATOMS: atom_id res chain seq x y z
N MET A 1 -66.39 30.12 -7.50
CA MET A 1 -65.51 29.24 -6.69
C MET A 1 -66.20 27.87 -6.68
N SER A 2 -65.94 27.03 -7.68
CA SER A 2 -66.59 25.71 -7.77
C SER A 2 -66.01 24.77 -6.70
N PRO A 3 -66.84 24.05 -5.94
CA PRO A 3 -66.35 23.15 -4.91
C PRO A 3 -65.56 21.99 -5.54
N PRO A 4 -64.46 21.54 -4.91
CA PRO A 4 -63.66 20.44 -5.43
C PRO A 4 -64.43 19.13 -5.38
N ASP A 5 -64.64 18.60 -6.59
CA ASP A 5 -64.93 17.24 -7.03
C ASP A 5 -64.71 16.12 -5.98
N GLU A 6 -65.81 15.47 -5.64
CA GLU A 6 -65.94 14.37 -4.66
C GLU A 6 -65.24 13.08 -5.13
N GLU A 7 -65.04 12.93 -6.43
CA GLU A 7 -64.35 11.81 -7.08
C GLU A 7 -62.85 11.77 -6.73
N SER A 8 -62.21 12.94 -6.68
CA SER A 8 -60.83 13.13 -6.22
C SER A 8 -60.64 12.80 -4.73
N ARG A 9 -61.72 12.79 -3.94
CA ARG A 9 -61.69 12.49 -2.51
C ARG A 9 -61.78 10.96 -2.27
N ASN A 10 -62.54 10.24 -3.10
CA ASN A 10 -62.66 8.78 -3.01
C ASN A 10 -61.43 8.03 -3.53
N LEU A 11 -60.65 8.63 -4.44
CA LEU A 11 -59.38 8.06 -4.92
C LEU A 11 -58.21 8.26 -3.94
N ARG A 12 -58.30 9.24 -3.04
CA ARG A 12 -57.26 9.52 -2.03
C ARG A 12 -57.26 8.50 -0.89
N THR A 13 -58.43 8.07 -0.45
CA THR A 13 -58.58 7.09 0.64
C THR A 13 -57.82 5.78 0.41
N PRO A 14 -57.94 5.10 -0.76
CA PRO A 14 -57.17 3.89 -1.05
C PRO A 14 -55.67 4.16 -1.26
N LEU A 15 -55.27 5.30 -1.82
CA LEU A 15 -53.84 5.62 -2.00
C LEU A 15 -53.14 5.96 -0.68
N LEU A 16 -53.82 6.64 0.25
CA LEU A 16 -53.26 6.91 1.57
C LEU A 16 -53.09 5.63 2.39
N HIS A 17 -54.00 4.66 2.27
CA HIS A 17 -53.85 3.36 2.92
C HIS A 17 -52.68 2.56 2.34
N ALA A 18 -52.48 2.58 1.01
CA ALA A 18 -51.36 1.90 0.36
C ALA A 18 -49.99 2.54 0.66
N LEU A 19 -49.95 3.88 0.83
CA LEU A 19 -48.74 4.59 1.26
C LEU A 19 -48.45 4.38 2.75
N SER A 20 -49.49 4.31 3.58
CA SER A 20 -49.40 4.01 5.02
C SER A 20 -48.84 2.61 5.25
N SER A 21 -49.45 1.58 4.65
CA SER A 21 -48.99 0.19 4.83
C SER A 21 -47.56 0.00 4.33
N ARG A 22 -47.19 0.64 3.20
CA ARG A 22 -45.83 0.57 2.68
C ARG A 22 -44.83 1.34 3.55
N SER A 23 -45.26 2.42 4.20
CA SER A 23 -44.43 3.12 5.18
C SER A 23 -44.22 2.27 6.44
N GLU A 24 -45.23 1.53 6.89
CA GLU A 24 -45.11 0.59 8.01
C GLU A 24 -44.19 -0.59 7.67
N ASP A 25 -44.30 -1.14 6.45
CA ASP A 25 -43.41 -2.20 5.94
C ASP A 25 -41.94 -1.74 5.84
N LEU A 26 -41.70 -0.50 5.38
CA LEU A 26 -40.35 0.06 5.28
C LEU A 26 -39.76 0.40 6.64
N LEU A 27 -40.58 0.87 7.57
CA LEU A 27 -40.16 1.12 8.95
C LEU A 27 -39.85 -0.20 9.67
N GLN A 28 -40.67 -1.24 9.50
CA GLN A 28 -40.37 -2.58 10.01
C GLN A 28 -39.09 -3.16 9.40
N ALA A 29 -38.90 -3.02 8.08
CA ALA A 29 -37.66 -3.44 7.43
C ALA A 29 -36.43 -2.67 7.95
N GLY A 30 -36.58 -1.37 8.21
CA GLY A 30 -35.53 -0.52 8.81
C GLY A 30 -35.20 -0.90 10.26
N GLU A 31 -36.22 -1.17 11.08
CA GLU A 31 -36.06 -1.63 12.46
C GLU A 31 -35.43 -3.03 12.53
N GLU A 32 -35.83 -3.94 11.65
CA GLU A 32 -35.23 -5.27 11.53
C GLU A 32 -33.78 -5.22 11.08
N ALA A 33 -33.46 -4.37 10.10
CA ALA A 33 -32.10 -4.13 9.64
C ALA A 33 -31.24 -3.55 10.78
N GLY A 34 -31.76 -2.58 11.53
CA GLY A 34 -31.08 -2.01 12.70
C GLY A 34 -30.84 -3.04 13.80
N LYS A 35 -31.81 -3.92 14.07
CA LYS A 35 -31.69 -4.97 15.08
C LYS A 35 -30.70 -6.07 14.67
N LYS A 36 -30.66 -6.43 13.39
CA LYS A 36 -29.66 -7.35 12.82
C LYS A 36 -28.27 -6.73 12.87
N ALA A 37 -28.12 -5.47 12.46
CA ALA A 37 -26.84 -4.75 12.53
C ALA A 37 -26.32 -4.65 13.97
N LYS A 38 -27.19 -4.32 14.93
CA LYS A 38 -26.83 -4.30 16.35
C LYS A 38 -26.37 -5.67 16.86
N ARG A 39 -27.00 -6.76 16.40
CA ARG A 39 -26.61 -8.13 16.75
C ARG A 39 -25.25 -8.52 16.15
N VAL A 40 -25.02 -8.17 14.88
CA VAL A 40 -23.73 -8.40 14.21
C VAL A 40 -22.62 -7.58 14.86
N TRP A 41 -22.88 -6.33 15.22
CA TRP A 41 -21.94 -5.46 15.93
C TRP A 41 -21.56 -6.04 17.30
N SER A 42 -22.55 -6.47 18.09
CA SER A 42 -22.29 -7.14 19.37
C SER A 42 -21.43 -8.39 19.19
N GLY A 43 -21.79 -9.24 18.22
CA GLY A 43 -21.03 -10.46 17.95
C GLY A 43 -19.61 -10.21 17.42
N PHE A 44 -19.41 -9.15 16.63
CA PHE A 44 -18.08 -8.72 16.22
C PHE A 44 -17.25 -8.21 17.40
N GLN A 45 -17.85 -7.42 18.29
CA GLN A 45 -17.17 -6.94 19.49
C GLN A 45 -16.75 -8.12 20.38
N ASP A 46 -17.64 -9.09 20.60
CA ASP A 46 -17.33 -10.31 21.35
C ASP A 46 -16.20 -11.12 20.69
N PHE A 47 -16.19 -11.20 19.35
CA PHE A 47 -15.13 -11.87 18.59
C PHE A 47 -13.79 -11.13 18.65
N ALA A 48 -13.78 -9.80 18.51
CA ALA A 48 -12.58 -8.98 18.51
C ALA A 48 -11.92 -8.90 19.90
N LEU A 49 -12.71 -9.05 20.97
CA LEU A 49 -12.23 -9.12 22.35
C LEU A 49 -11.68 -10.50 22.73
N GLN A 50 -11.81 -11.51 21.87
CA GLN A 50 -11.23 -12.82 22.13
C GLN A 50 -9.70 -12.75 22.12
N ASP A 51 -9.06 -13.25 23.16
CA ASP A 51 -7.59 -13.18 23.34
C ASP A 51 -6.81 -13.72 22.12
N ASN A 52 -7.26 -14.85 21.55
CA ASN A 52 -6.63 -15.45 20.37
C ASN A 52 -6.68 -14.55 19.13
N VAL A 53 -7.72 -13.74 18.97
CA VAL A 53 -7.86 -12.81 17.83
C VAL A 53 -7.02 -11.56 18.08
N LEU A 54 -7.07 -11.05 19.31
CA LEU A 54 -6.33 -9.85 19.71
C LEU A 54 -4.82 -10.07 19.60
N GLU A 55 -4.30 -11.22 20.04
CA GLU A 55 -2.88 -11.55 19.94
C GLU A 55 -2.38 -11.54 18.49
N VAL A 56 -3.13 -12.17 17.58
CA VAL A 56 -2.80 -12.19 16.14
C VAL A 56 -2.86 -10.79 15.54
N ALA A 57 -3.90 -10.02 15.85
CA ALA A 57 -4.08 -8.66 15.34
C ALA A 57 -2.95 -7.73 15.80
N VAL A 58 -2.60 -7.77 17.09
CA VAL A 58 -1.50 -6.96 17.66
C VAL A 58 -0.16 -7.36 17.02
N GLY A 59 0.09 -8.65 16.82
CA GLY A 59 1.30 -9.14 16.15
C GLY A 59 1.46 -8.58 14.74
N LEU A 60 0.38 -8.56 13.95
CA LEU A 60 0.40 -8.00 12.58
C LEU A 60 0.61 -6.48 12.57
N ILE A 61 -0.03 -5.74 13.48
CA ILE A 61 0.13 -4.28 13.59
C ILE A 61 1.58 -3.94 13.92
N ILE A 62 2.17 -4.63 14.90
CA ILE A 62 3.56 -4.41 15.30
C ILE A 62 4.51 -4.79 14.17
N ALA A 63 4.30 -5.92 13.48
CA ALA A 63 5.14 -6.33 12.36
C ALA A 63 5.13 -5.30 11.21
N ALA A 64 3.95 -4.78 10.87
CA ALA A 64 3.81 -3.73 9.85
C ALA A 64 4.51 -2.43 10.26
N ALA A 65 4.35 -2.00 11.50
CA ALA A 65 4.99 -0.79 12.01
C ALA A 65 6.51 -0.93 12.14
N PHE A 66 6.99 -2.09 12.60
CA PHE A 66 8.41 -2.36 12.82
C PHE A 66 9.22 -2.33 11.53
N THR A 67 8.66 -2.83 10.43
CA THR A 67 9.31 -2.78 9.11
C THR A 67 9.64 -1.35 8.72
N THR A 68 8.68 -0.42 8.84
CA THR A 68 8.90 1.01 8.55
C THR A 68 10.00 1.61 9.42
N VAL A 69 10.01 1.30 10.72
CA VAL A 69 11.03 1.80 11.65
C VAL A 69 12.42 1.28 11.27
N VAL A 70 12.53 -0.02 10.97
CA VAL A 70 13.80 -0.61 10.54
C VAL A 70 14.26 -0.02 9.20
N THR A 71 13.37 0.16 8.23
CA THR A 71 13.73 0.76 6.93
C THR A 71 14.28 2.18 7.11
N SER A 72 13.63 3.02 7.90
CA SER A 72 14.14 4.37 8.19
C SER A 72 15.45 4.35 8.97
N PHE A 73 15.57 3.48 9.98
CA PHE A 73 16.81 3.32 10.74
C PHE A 73 17.99 2.86 9.87
N VAL A 74 17.77 1.84 9.03
CA VAL A 74 18.79 1.35 8.09
C VAL A 74 19.18 2.47 7.14
N SER A 75 18.21 3.18 6.57
CA SER A 75 18.46 4.21 5.56
C SER A 75 19.20 5.43 6.11
N GLU A 76 18.84 5.89 7.30
CA GLU A 76 19.36 7.14 7.85
C GLU A 76 20.60 6.96 8.73
N ILE A 77 20.75 5.81 9.39
CA ILE A 77 21.82 5.57 10.36
C ILE A 77 22.82 4.53 9.87
N LEU A 78 22.38 3.45 9.21
CA LEU A 78 23.30 2.40 8.74
C LEU A 78 23.88 2.67 7.35
N LEU A 79 23.11 3.19 6.40
CA LEU A 79 23.62 3.46 5.05
C LEU A 79 24.80 4.44 5.02
N PRO A 80 24.85 5.55 5.80
CA PRO A 80 25.98 6.47 5.71
C PRO A 80 27.32 5.82 6.15
N PRO A 81 27.40 5.09 7.29
CA PRO A 81 28.61 4.34 7.66
C PRO A 81 28.91 3.17 6.72
N LEU A 82 27.89 2.43 6.25
CA LEU A 82 28.07 1.32 5.32
C LEU A 82 28.58 1.79 3.94
N SER A 83 28.15 2.96 3.48
CA SER A 83 28.63 3.58 2.24
C SER A 83 30.11 3.95 2.30
N LEU A 84 30.66 4.16 3.50
CA LEU A 84 32.07 4.49 3.70
C LEU A 84 32.94 3.24 3.85
N LEU A 85 32.35 2.05 3.94
CA LEU A 85 33.12 0.80 3.99
C LEU A 85 33.62 0.43 2.58
N PRO A 86 34.95 0.35 2.36
CA PRO A 86 35.54 0.03 1.06
C PRO A 86 35.31 -1.43 0.62
N PHE A 87 34.63 -2.23 1.43
CA PHE A 87 34.31 -3.64 1.13
C PHE A 87 32.91 -3.83 0.51
N ILE A 88 31.99 -2.86 0.64
CA ILE A 88 30.67 -2.88 0.01
C ILE A 88 30.66 -2.07 -1.30
N ASN A 89 31.58 -1.12 -1.46
CA ASN A 89 31.82 -0.37 -2.70
C ASN A 89 32.70 -1.15 -3.70
N ARG A 90 32.30 -2.39 -3.99
CA ARG A 90 32.64 -3.05 -5.25
C ARG A 90 31.37 -3.68 -5.77
N ASN A 91 30.53 -2.84 -6.38
CA ASN A 91 29.64 -3.19 -7.49
C ASN A 91 29.32 -4.69 -7.60
N LEU A 92 28.40 -5.16 -6.74
CA LEU A 92 27.81 -6.49 -6.90
C LEU A 92 26.70 -6.48 -7.93
N GLU A 93 26.13 -5.30 -8.22
CA GLU A 93 25.04 -5.10 -9.18
C GLU A 93 25.54 -4.55 -10.53
N GLU A 94 26.67 -3.82 -10.58
CA GLU A 94 27.33 -3.44 -11.84
C GLU A 94 28.73 -4.06 -11.97
N LYS A 95 28.83 -5.39 -12.07
CA LYS A 95 30.05 -6.02 -12.58
C LYS A 95 30.19 -5.73 -14.08
N PHE A 96 30.60 -4.52 -14.44
CA PHE A 96 31.09 -4.24 -15.78
C PHE A 96 32.60 -4.50 -15.83
N ALA A 97 33.01 -5.45 -16.67
CA ALA A 97 34.42 -5.62 -16.98
C ALA A 97 34.78 -4.56 -18.04
N VAL A 98 35.64 -3.61 -17.68
CA VAL A 98 36.24 -2.68 -18.65
C VAL A 98 37.26 -3.46 -19.45
N LEU A 99 36.90 -3.86 -20.67
CA LEU A 99 37.79 -4.65 -21.54
C LEU A 99 38.88 -3.80 -22.19
N ARG A 100 38.64 -2.50 -22.32
CA ARG A 100 39.62 -1.54 -22.82
C ARG A 100 39.48 -0.23 -22.04
N GLN A 101 40.55 0.12 -21.34
CA GLN A 101 40.66 1.32 -20.52
C GLN A 101 40.69 2.57 -21.41
N GLY A 102 39.92 3.59 -21.04
CA GLY A 102 39.92 4.89 -21.71
C GLY A 102 41.21 5.67 -21.42
N PRO A 103 41.47 6.78 -22.15
CA PRO A 103 42.73 7.52 -22.10
C PRO A 103 43.11 8.06 -20.70
N HIS A 104 42.15 8.20 -19.79
CA HIS A 104 42.35 8.73 -18.44
C HIS A 104 42.44 7.66 -17.34
N TYR A 105 42.57 6.38 -17.70
CA TYR A 105 42.79 5.32 -16.72
C TYR A 105 44.26 5.26 -16.29
N VAL A 106 44.54 5.60 -15.03
CA VAL A 106 45.86 5.49 -14.42
C VAL A 106 45.92 4.23 -13.56
N PRO A 107 46.72 3.21 -13.90
CA PRO A 107 46.81 1.99 -13.10
C PRO A 107 47.43 2.29 -11.72
N GLY A 108 46.68 2.06 -10.64
CA GLY A 108 47.19 2.05 -9.27
C GLY A 108 46.76 3.20 -8.35
N ASP A 109 45.85 4.08 -8.79
CA ASP A 109 45.29 5.14 -7.95
C ASP A 109 43.88 4.77 -7.44
N PRO A 110 43.64 4.65 -6.12
CA PRO A 110 42.33 4.28 -5.55
C PRO A 110 41.20 5.28 -5.80
N HIS A 111 41.51 6.49 -6.30
CA HIS A 111 40.53 7.57 -6.48
C HIS A 111 40.22 7.93 -7.94
N ASN A 112 40.78 7.23 -8.93
CA ASN A 112 40.63 7.55 -10.36
C ASN A 112 40.11 6.38 -11.22
N GLY A 113 39.18 5.60 -10.66
CA GLY A 113 38.33 4.69 -11.43
C GLY A 113 37.01 5.36 -11.81
N TYR A 114 36.39 4.96 -12.93
CA TYR A 114 35.05 5.42 -13.27
C TYR A 114 34.04 4.90 -12.23
N ASN A 115 33.34 5.82 -11.58
CA ASN A 115 32.37 5.48 -10.53
C ASN A 115 30.98 5.14 -11.10
N THR A 116 30.77 5.36 -12.40
CA THR A 116 29.49 5.10 -13.08
C THR A 116 29.72 4.61 -14.51
N LEU A 117 28.81 3.77 -15.02
CA LEU A 117 28.81 3.29 -16.42
C LEU A 117 28.85 4.44 -17.43
N LYS A 118 28.13 5.52 -17.13
CA LYS A 118 28.05 6.71 -17.98
C LYS A 118 29.40 7.42 -18.09
N GLN A 119 30.13 7.53 -16.97
CA GLN A 119 31.46 8.14 -16.97
C GLN A 119 32.47 7.30 -17.76
N ALA A 120 32.36 5.97 -17.71
CA ALA A 120 33.20 5.07 -18.50
C ALA A 120 32.89 5.18 -20.01
N LEU A 121 31.61 5.27 -20.38
CA LEU A 121 31.17 5.44 -21.77
C LEU A 121 31.57 6.81 -22.34
N ASP A 122 31.41 7.88 -21.56
CA ASP A 122 31.80 9.24 -21.94
C ASP A 122 33.32 9.37 -22.11
N ASP A 123 34.12 8.58 -21.38
CA ASP A 123 35.58 8.51 -21.55
C ASP A 123 36.03 7.52 -22.65
N GLY A 124 35.08 6.98 -23.41
CA GLY A 124 35.33 6.08 -24.54
C GLY A 124 35.80 4.68 -24.13
N ALA A 125 35.60 4.29 -22.86
CA ALA A 125 35.94 2.95 -22.39
C ALA A 125 34.95 1.92 -22.92
N VAL A 126 35.47 0.79 -23.40
CA VAL A 126 34.64 -0.34 -23.83
C VAL A 126 34.29 -1.16 -22.60
N VAL A 127 33.03 -1.06 -22.18
CA VAL A 127 32.49 -1.70 -20.98
C VAL A 127 31.60 -2.88 -21.36
N LEU A 128 31.78 -4.01 -20.69
CA LEU A 128 30.91 -5.17 -20.85
C LEU A 128 30.11 -5.40 -19.58
N ALA A 129 28.83 -5.03 -19.63
CA ALA A 129 27.88 -5.18 -18.53
C ALA A 129 27.28 -6.60 -18.55
N TYR A 130 27.75 -7.48 -17.67
CA TYR A 130 27.17 -8.81 -17.51
C TYR A 130 26.37 -8.83 -16.20
N GLY A 131 25.04 -8.71 -16.27
CA GLY A 131 24.23 -8.61 -15.05
C GLY A 131 22.71 -8.58 -15.22
N TYR A 132 22.13 -9.03 -16.34
CA TYR A 132 20.67 -9.05 -16.51
C TYR A 132 20.03 -10.47 -16.56
N GLU A 133 20.82 -11.56 -16.47
CA GLU A 133 20.31 -12.94 -16.65
C GLU A 133 20.52 -13.90 -15.46
N LEU A 134 20.61 -13.42 -14.23
CA LEU A 134 20.64 -14.31 -13.04
C LEU A 134 19.51 -14.06 -12.04
N LEU A 135 18.46 -13.35 -12.44
CA LEU A 135 17.30 -13.06 -11.58
C LEU A 135 15.97 -13.14 -12.35
N ALA A 136 15.79 -14.25 -13.08
CA ALA A 136 14.48 -14.73 -13.53
C ALA A 136 14.18 -16.09 -12.87
#